data_AF-A0A074VE03-F1
#
_entry.id   AF-A0A074VE03-F1
#
_cell.length_a   1.000
_cell.length_b   1.000
_cell.length_c   1.000
_cell.angle_alpha   90.00
_cell.angle_beta   90.00
_cell.angle_gamma   90.00
#
_symmetry.space_group_name_H-M   'P 1'
#
loop_
_entity.id
_entity.type
_entity.pdbx_description
1 polymer ?
#
loop_
_entity_poly.entity_id
_entity_poly.type
_entity_poly.pdbx_seq_one_letter_code
_entity_poly.pdbx_strand_id
1 'polypeptide(L)'
;MVTSQECLRYLQTGAVSRGDADISGQGVILAFLISAYTSFAAVLIAYLAGMVEDELLTSVDKTVMRIRSRTICHPGIHETIRHVVLVLSDQQIVTGIAIMAAGFVGLHSGQMSVYHYQIVLYLAWLSSSVHLSALTLLRPFLNQHHGLRAWRLLGMAVLFIMLIIGLVPTVSYDWGIIYSPDADTSLPDAIQPTAWGIPAICFWGKTYHDGVNNDAPIGYLILVLSYVWKAGDLFLWPRQLYQQGIRRPLETSMTSLLSVTAKKYLRSRRTRWLWCFRVSMITCIPFLAFMEVMASFAASLWLSALGLARWERYRNMHGYDQTKATQNTLLDNRTKSAITYLLNRLTIMI
;
A
#
# COMPACT_ATOMS: atom_id res chain seq x y z
N MET A 1 -11.69 -2.97 29.17
CA MET A 1 -12.24 -3.55 27.93
C MET A 1 -13.57 -2.88 27.65
N VAL A 2 -13.81 -2.45 26.42
CA VAL A 2 -15.06 -1.79 26.00
C VAL A 2 -16.15 -2.85 25.87
N THR A 3 -17.30 -2.62 26.47
CA THR A 3 -18.45 -3.53 26.41
C THR A 3 -19.21 -3.38 25.09
N SER A 4 -19.95 -4.42 24.67
CA SER A 4 -20.75 -4.36 23.44
C SER A 4 -21.81 -3.26 23.49
N GLN A 5 -22.36 -2.96 24.66
CA GLN A 5 -23.36 -1.90 24.86
C GLN A 5 -22.74 -0.50 24.73
N GLU A 6 -21.50 -0.32 25.20
CA GLU A 6 -20.73 0.91 24.96
C GLU A 6 -20.41 1.10 23.47
N CYS A 7 -20.05 0.03 22.76
CA CYS A 7 -19.83 0.09 21.31
C CYS A 7 -21.08 0.53 20.54
N LEU A 8 -22.26 0.01 20.88
CA LEU A 8 -23.53 0.44 20.28
C LEU A 8 -23.81 1.92 20.58
N ARG A 9 -23.53 2.38 21.80
CA ARG A 9 -23.64 3.80 22.16
C ARG A 9 -22.71 4.65 21.31
N TYR A 10 -21.44 4.26 21.17
CA TYR A 10 -20.47 4.98 20.34
C TYR A 10 -20.83 5.01 18.86
N LEU A 11 -21.45 3.96 18.33
CA LEU A 11 -21.95 3.94 16.95
C LEU A 11 -23.11 4.92 16.73
N GLN A 12 -23.94 5.15 17.75
CA GLN A 12 -25.06 6.10 17.68
C GLN A 12 -24.61 7.56 17.91
N THR A 13 -23.73 7.79 18.89
CA THR A 13 -23.36 9.14 19.33
C THR A 13 -22.04 9.65 18.76
N GLY A 14 -21.25 8.78 18.12
CA GLY A 14 -19.84 9.02 17.81
C GLY A 14 -18.95 9.03 19.06
N ALA A 15 -17.65 9.22 18.84
CA ALA A 15 -16.66 9.38 19.90
C ALA A 15 -15.63 10.47 19.55
N VAL A 16 -15.13 11.17 20.56
CA VAL A 16 -14.09 12.18 20.38
C VAL A 16 -12.75 11.47 20.15
N SER A 17 -12.08 11.78 19.04
CA SER A 17 -10.75 11.23 18.75
C SER A 17 -9.73 11.86 19.68
N ARG A 18 -9.14 11.06 20.58
CA ARG A 18 -8.00 11.48 21.39
C ARG A 18 -6.72 11.20 20.62
N GLY A 19 -5.89 12.21 20.41
CA GLY A 19 -4.62 12.04 19.72
C GLY A 19 -3.68 11.13 20.52
N ASP A 20 -3.09 10.15 19.84
CA ASP A 20 -2.05 9.28 20.36
C ASP A 20 -0.73 9.64 19.68
N ALA A 21 0.15 10.34 20.41
CA ALA A 21 1.43 10.79 19.89
C ALA A 21 2.39 9.62 19.60
N ASP A 22 2.19 8.46 20.23
CA ASP A 22 3.05 7.29 20.04
C ASP A 22 2.73 6.55 18.73
N ILE A 23 1.51 6.74 18.20
CA ILE A 23 1.05 6.11 16.95
C ILE A 23 0.93 7.12 15.81
N SER A 24 0.20 8.22 16.01
CA SER A 24 -0.03 9.26 15.00
C SER A 24 0.80 10.53 15.24
N GLY A 25 1.80 10.47 16.11
CA GLY A 25 2.74 11.57 16.28
C GLY A 25 3.41 11.91 14.95
N GLN A 26 3.53 13.21 14.64
CA GLN A 26 4.12 13.67 13.38
C GLN A 26 5.52 13.09 13.16
N GLY A 27 6.33 12.99 14.23
CA GLY A 27 7.66 12.39 14.18
C GLY A 27 7.64 10.89 13.86
N VAL A 28 6.71 10.12 14.44
CA VAL A 28 6.55 8.69 14.19
C VAL A 28 6.16 8.47 12.73
N ILE A 29 5.12 9.15 12.26
CA ILE A 29 4.67 9.05 10.86
C ILE A 29 5.81 9.46 9.92
N LEU A 30 6.50 10.57 10.19
CA LEU A 30 7.59 11.03 9.34
C LEU A 30 8.75 10.04 9.29
N ALA A 31 9.12 9.41 10.41
CA ALA A 31 10.19 8.42 10.47
C ALA A 31 9.86 7.18 9.61
N PHE A 32 8.63 6.66 9.70
CA PHE A 32 8.18 5.56 8.85
C PHE A 32 8.16 5.95 7.37
N LEU A 33 7.66 7.14 7.05
CA LEU A 33 7.58 7.61 5.67
C LEU A 33 8.96 7.82 5.06
N ILE A 34 9.86 8.53 5.76
CA ILE A 34 11.23 8.74 5.27
C ILE A 34 11.90 7.39 5.03
N SER A 35 11.83 6.47 5.99
CA SER A 35 12.42 5.13 5.84
C SER A 35 11.85 4.38 4.62
N ALA A 36 10.52 4.38 4.43
CA ALA A 36 9.87 3.74 3.31
C ALA A 36 10.21 4.40 1.96
N TYR A 37 10.20 5.73 1.88
CA TYR A 37 10.56 6.47 0.67
C TYR A 37 12.03 6.31 0.31
N THR A 38 12.94 6.33 1.29
CA THR A 38 14.37 6.07 1.06
C THR A 38 14.60 4.65 0.54
N SER A 39 13.92 3.67 1.14
CA SER A 39 13.98 2.28 0.70
C SER A 39 13.45 2.11 -0.74
N PHE A 40 12.32 2.72 -1.05
CA PHE A 40 11.76 2.71 -2.41
C PHE A 40 12.67 3.43 -3.41
N ALA A 41 13.20 4.60 -3.05
CA ALA A 41 14.13 5.37 -3.88
C ALA A 41 15.42 4.58 -4.15
N ALA A 42 15.97 3.87 -3.16
CA ALA A 42 17.15 3.03 -3.35
C ALA A 42 16.90 1.93 -4.40
N VAL A 43 15.75 1.25 -4.34
CA VAL A 43 15.36 0.23 -5.33
C VAL A 43 15.13 0.87 -6.71
N LEU A 44 14.47 2.02 -6.76
CA LEU A 44 14.21 2.74 -8.02
C LEU A 44 15.51 3.22 -8.67
N ILE A 45 16.43 3.79 -7.90
CA ILE A 45 17.75 4.23 -8.38
C ILE A 45 18.55 3.02 -8.86
N ALA A 46 18.54 1.90 -8.13
CA ALA A 46 19.19 0.67 -8.57
C ALA A 46 18.67 0.21 -9.94
N TYR A 47 17.36 0.26 -10.12
CA TYR A 47 16.69 -0.09 -11.37
C TYR A 47 17.05 0.85 -12.53
N LEU A 48 16.89 2.17 -12.33
CA LEU A 48 17.18 3.18 -13.36
C LEU A 48 18.66 3.25 -13.73
N ALA A 49 19.56 3.02 -12.77
CA ALA A 49 21.00 2.96 -13.00
C ALA A 49 21.46 1.65 -13.68
N GLY A 50 20.57 0.66 -13.83
CA GLY A 50 20.93 -0.65 -14.37
C GLY A 50 21.79 -1.49 -13.42
N MET A 51 21.74 -1.22 -12.11
CA MET A 51 22.46 -1.97 -11.06
C MET A 51 21.69 -3.23 -10.65
N VAL A 52 21.00 -3.84 -11.61
CA VAL A 52 20.14 -5.01 -11.46
C VAL A 52 20.71 -6.12 -12.34
N GLU A 53 20.69 -7.36 -11.85
CA GLU A 53 21.15 -8.52 -12.61
C GLU A 53 20.30 -8.74 -13.87
N ASP A 54 20.94 -9.17 -14.97
CA ASP A 54 20.27 -9.36 -16.27
C ASP A 54 19.13 -10.39 -16.25
N GLU A 55 19.13 -11.31 -15.28
CA GLU A 55 18.10 -12.34 -15.08
C GLU A 55 16.76 -11.76 -14.56
N LEU A 56 16.79 -10.56 -13.99
CA LEU A 56 15.60 -9.85 -13.49
C LEU A 56 14.97 -8.96 -14.57
N LEU A 57 15.72 -8.58 -15.59
CA LEU A 57 15.27 -7.68 -16.64
C LEU A 57 14.51 -8.44 -17.74
N THR A 58 13.25 -8.08 -17.93
CA THR A 58 12.39 -8.62 -19.01
C THR A 58 12.64 -7.92 -20.35
N SER A 59 12.06 -8.46 -21.44
CA SER A 59 12.11 -7.84 -22.77
C SER A 59 11.54 -6.42 -22.78
N VAL A 60 10.48 -6.17 -22.00
CA VAL A 60 9.89 -4.84 -21.83
C VAL A 60 10.87 -3.88 -21.17
N ASP A 61 11.56 -4.32 -20.10
CA ASP A 61 12.55 -3.49 -19.41
C ASP A 61 13.72 -3.10 -20.34
N LYS A 62 14.16 -4.03 -21.20
CA LYS A 62 15.28 -3.82 -22.13
C LYS A 62 14.89 -3.00 -23.36
N THR A 63 13.71 -3.25 -23.95
CA THR A 63 13.31 -2.65 -25.23
C THR A 63 12.48 -1.38 -25.04
N VAL A 64 11.49 -1.39 -24.14
CA VAL A 64 10.60 -0.24 -23.90
C VAL A 64 11.26 0.74 -22.94
N MET A 65 11.70 0.26 -21.77
CA MET A 65 12.33 1.12 -20.75
C MET A 65 13.81 1.42 -21.03
N ARG A 66 14.41 0.73 -22.00
CA ARG A 66 15.81 0.90 -22.44
C ARG A 66 16.84 0.70 -21.32
N ILE A 67 16.52 -0.11 -20.32
CA ILE A 67 17.40 -0.39 -19.19
C ILE A 67 18.31 -1.57 -19.56
N ARG A 68 19.61 -1.40 -19.35
CA ARG A 68 20.64 -2.44 -19.55
C ARG A 68 21.34 -2.69 -18.22
N SER A 69 21.65 -3.96 -17.93
CA SER A 69 22.47 -4.26 -16.77
C SER A 69 23.87 -3.66 -16.95
N ARG A 70 24.33 -2.94 -15.93
CA ARG A 70 25.66 -2.34 -15.84
C ARG A 70 26.45 -2.89 -14.65
N THR A 71 25.96 -3.98 -14.05
CA THR A 71 26.55 -4.65 -12.88
C THR A 71 28.00 -5.07 -13.12
N ILE A 72 28.30 -5.56 -14.32
CA ILE A 72 29.66 -5.97 -14.74
C ILE A 72 30.59 -4.75 -14.89
N CYS A 73 30.09 -3.62 -15.40
CA CYS A 73 30.89 -2.41 -15.58
C CYS A 73 31.17 -1.68 -14.25
N HIS A 74 30.27 -1.80 -13.27
CA HIS A 74 30.37 -1.10 -11.99
C HIS A 74 30.11 -2.03 -10.79
N PRO A 75 31.01 -3.00 -10.54
CA PRO A 75 30.81 -4.01 -9.49
C PRO A 75 30.74 -3.41 -8.08
N GLY A 76 31.56 -2.39 -7.78
CA GLY A 76 31.57 -1.75 -6.47
C GLY A 76 30.27 -0.98 -6.14
N ILE A 77 29.69 -0.30 -7.12
CA ILE A 77 28.42 0.43 -6.95
C ILE A 77 27.27 -0.57 -6.76
N HIS A 78 27.27 -1.64 -7.54
CA HIS A 78 26.28 -2.71 -7.44
C HIS A 78 26.30 -3.38 -6.06
N GLU A 79 27.48 -3.71 -5.53
CA GLU A 79 27.62 -4.29 -4.18
C GLU A 79 27.13 -3.32 -3.10
N THR A 80 27.51 -2.04 -3.21
CA THR A 80 27.09 -1.01 -2.25
C THR A 80 25.58 -0.84 -2.23
N ILE A 81 24.95 -0.71 -3.40
CA ILE A 81 23.49 -0.57 -3.51
C ILE A 81 22.79 -1.83 -2.97
N ARG A 82 23.33 -3.02 -3.25
CA ARG A 82 22.80 -4.27 -2.70
C ARG A 82 22.78 -4.24 -1.18
N HIS A 83 23.89 -3.88 -0.54
CA HIS A 83 23.98 -3.78 0.92
C HIS A 83 23.02 -2.73 1.49
N VAL A 84 22.92 -1.56 0.86
CA VAL A 84 21.99 -0.52 1.26
C VAL A 84 20.54 -1.03 1.20
N VAL A 85 20.15 -1.65 0.07
CA VAL A 85 18.80 -2.20 -0.10
C VAL A 85 18.53 -3.34 0.90
N LEU A 86 19.53 -4.18 1.21
CA LEU A 86 19.41 -5.23 2.23
C LEU A 86 19.07 -4.66 3.61
N VAL A 87 19.86 -3.69 4.08
CA VAL A 87 19.67 -3.10 5.42
C VAL A 87 18.34 -2.34 5.51
N LEU A 88 18.02 -1.55 4.49
CA LEU A 88 16.75 -0.80 4.42
C LEU A 88 15.54 -1.74 4.38
N SER A 89 15.65 -2.85 3.67
CA SER A 89 14.63 -3.88 3.57
C SER A 89 14.37 -4.58 4.92
N ASP A 90 15.42 -4.87 5.68
CA ASP A 90 15.30 -5.49 7.00
C ASP A 90 14.66 -4.53 8.01
N GLN A 91 15.02 -3.24 7.94
CA GLN A 91 14.38 -2.20 8.74
C GLN A 91 12.88 -2.16 8.49
N GLN A 92 12.43 -2.25 7.23
CA GLN A 92 10.99 -2.24 6.91
C GLN A 92 10.24 -3.39 7.59
N ILE A 93 10.73 -4.63 7.53
CA ILE A 93 10.05 -5.76 8.20
C ILE A 93 9.89 -5.49 9.70
N VAL A 94 11.00 -5.11 10.36
CA VAL A 94 11.01 -4.94 11.82
C VAL A 94 10.05 -3.82 12.24
N THR A 95 10.09 -2.67 11.56
CA THR A 95 9.21 -1.54 11.88
C THR A 95 7.75 -1.85 11.53
N GLY A 96 7.50 -2.59 10.45
CA GLY A 96 6.16 -3.03 10.06
C GLY A 96 5.52 -3.99 11.08
N ILE A 97 6.29 -4.96 11.59
CA ILE A 97 5.81 -5.87 12.66
C ILE A 97 5.60 -5.08 13.96
N ALA A 98 6.53 -4.19 14.31
CA ALA A 98 6.43 -3.38 15.53
C ALA A 98 5.17 -2.50 15.54
N ILE A 99 4.86 -1.80 14.45
CA ILE A 99 3.67 -0.95 14.38
C ILE A 99 2.38 -1.76 14.42
N MET A 100 2.34 -2.95 13.77
CA MET A 100 1.20 -3.85 13.87
C MET A 100 1.01 -4.39 15.28
N ALA A 101 2.10 -4.74 15.97
CA ALA A 101 2.04 -5.19 17.36
C ALA A 101 1.49 -4.10 18.28
N ALA A 102 1.99 -2.86 18.14
CA ALA A 102 1.45 -1.70 18.88
C ALA A 102 -0.03 -1.47 18.57
N GLY A 103 -0.43 -1.60 17.30
CA GLY A 103 -1.82 -1.58 16.84
C GLY A 103 -2.70 -2.59 17.57
N PHE A 104 -2.26 -3.85 17.66
CA PHE A 104 -3.02 -4.91 18.34
C PHE A 104 -3.10 -4.72 19.86
N VAL A 105 -2.02 -4.25 20.50
CA VAL A 105 -2.04 -3.93 21.94
C VAL A 105 -3.02 -2.79 22.22
N GLY A 106 -2.98 -1.72 21.43
CA GLY A 106 -3.90 -0.60 21.56
C GLY A 106 -5.35 -0.98 21.26
N LEU A 107 -5.56 -1.85 20.27
CA LEU A 107 -6.86 -2.40 19.91
C LEU A 107 -7.45 -3.22 21.06
N HIS A 108 -6.69 -4.18 21.60
CA HIS A 108 -7.13 -5.02 22.72
C HIS A 108 -7.45 -4.20 23.98
N SER A 109 -6.68 -3.13 24.22
CA SER A 109 -6.89 -2.23 25.36
C SER A 109 -8.10 -1.31 25.20
N GLY A 110 -8.67 -1.21 23.99
CA GLY A 110 -9.80 -0.33 23.67
C GLY A 110 -9.46 1.15 23.61
N GLN A 111 -8.16 1.47 23.55
CA GLN A 111 -7.64 2.84 23.52
C GLN A 111 -7.42 3.35 22.10
N MET A 112 -7.27 2.42 21.14
CA MET A 112 -7.03 2.76 19.74
C MET A 112 -8.34 3.11 19.04
N SER A 113 -8.45 4.34 18.53
CA SER A 113 -9.59 4.73 17.68
C SER A 113 -9.44 4.19 16.25
N VAL A 114 -10.54 4.17 15.50
CA VAL A 114 -10.56 3.82 14.06
C VAL A 114 -9.50 4.61 13.29
N TYR A 115 -9.36 5.91 13.58
CA TYR A 115 -8.35 6.77 12.94
C TYR A 115 -6.91 6.27 13.13
N HIS A 116 -6.49 6.06 14.38
CA HIS A 116 -5.11 5.64 14.68
C HIS A 116 -4.83 4.23 14.18
N TYR A 117 -5.82 3.34 14.30
CA TYR A 117 -5.71 1.98 13.77
C TYR A 117 -5.58 1.95 12.25
N GLN A 118 -6.30 2.83 11.54
CA GLN A 118 -6.18 2.97 10.10
C GLN A 118 -4.77 3.43 9.69
N ILE A 119 -4.16 4.37 10.44
CA ILE A 119 -2.76 4.78 10.23
C ILE A 119 -1.82 3.58 10.39
N VAL A 120 -1.97 2.78 11.46
CA VAL A 120 -1.16 1.58 11.69
C VAL A 120 -1.23 0.63 10.48
N LEU A 121 -2.43 0.33 10.00
CA LEU A 121 -2.63 -0.55 8.84
C LEU A 121 -1.91 -0.01 7.60
N TYR A 122 -1.99 1.29 7.34
CA TYR A 122 -1.33 1.90 6.19
C TYR A 122 0.20 1.91 6.31
N LEU A 123 0.75 2.20 7.50
CA LEU A 123 2.20 2.16 7.73
C LEU A 123 2.75 0.74 7.55
N ALA A 124 2.05 -0.27 8.07
CA ALA A 124 2.42 -1.67 7.91
C ALA A 124 2.32 -2.13 6.45
N TRP A 125 1.25 -1.73 5.75
CA TRP A 125 1.07 -2.01 4.33
C TRP A 125 2.18 -1.38 3.47
N LEU A 126 2.58 -0.15 3.81
CA LEU A 126 3.65 0.55 3.14
C LEU A 126 5.01 -0.14 3.34
N SER A 127 5.35 -0.45 4.59
CA SER A 127 6.58 -1.18 4.95
C SER A 127 6.65 -2.51 4.19
N SER A 128 5.56 -3.28 4.19
CA SER A 128 5.42 -4.52 3.43
C SER A 128 5.67 -4.33 1.94
N SER A 129 5.02 -3.36 1.32
CA SER A 129 5.09 -3.13 -0.13
C SER A 129 6.49 -2.75 -0.60
N VAL A 130 7.19 -1.93 0.18
CA VAL A 130 8.56 -1.51 -0.10
C VAL A 130 9.55 -2.66 0.15
N HIS A 131 9.36 -3.43 1.23
CA HIS A 131 10.14 -4.62 1.51
C HIS A 131 10.05 -5.66 0.38
N LEU A 132 8.84 -5.92 -0.12
CA LEU A 132 8.60 -6.81 -1.28
C LEU A 132 9.35 -6.35 -2.53
N SER A 133 9.37 -5.04 -2.84
CA SER A 133 10.13 -4.49 -3.96
C SER A 133 11.65 -4.60 -3.78
N ALA A 134 12.13 -4.58 -2.54
CA ALA A 134 13.54 -4.84 -2.24
C ALA A 134 13.90 -6.32 -2.44
N LEU A 135 13.03 -7.25 -2.03
CA LEU A 135 13.26 -8.69 -2.23
C LEU A 135 13.32 -9.09 -3.70
N THR A 136 12.50 -8.47 -4.56
CA THR A 136 12.55 -8.75 -6.00
C THR A 136 13.91 -8.37 -6.58
N LEU A 137 14.50 -7.24 -6.15
CA LEU A 137 15.84 -6.82 -6.56
C LEU A 137 16.92 -7.78 -6.02
N LEU A 138 16.79 -8.18 -4.75
CA LEU A 138 17.76 -9.01 -4.05
C LEU A 138 17.66 -10.51 -4.38
N ARG A 139 16.69 -10.93 -5.20
CA ARG A 139 16.42 -12.34 -5.49
C ARG A 139 17.67 -13.13 -5.92
N PRO A 140 18.49 -12.69 -6.88
CA PRO A 140 19.66 -13.46 -7.33
C PRO A 140 20.64 -13.72 -6.18
N PHE A 141 20.87 -12.71 -5.34
CA PHE A 141 21.73 -12.81 -4.15
C PHE A 141 21.13 -13.74 -3.08
N LEU A 142 19.84 -13.63 -2.79
CA LEU A 142 19.16 -14.44 -1.77
C LEU A 142 18.99 -15.91 -2.19
N ASN A 143 18.95 -16.19 -3.50
CA ASN A 143 18.94 -17.56 -4.00
C ASN A 143 20.25 -18.29 -3.72
N GLN A 144 21.37 -17.57 -3.59
CA GLN A 144 22.65 -18.14 -3.17
C GLN A 144 22.76 -18.26 -1.64
N HIS A 145 21.99 -17.46 -0.89
CA HIS A 145 22.04 -17.40 0.58
C HIS A 145 20.71 -17.82 1.22
N HIS A 146 20.44 -19.12 1.26
CA HIS A 146 19.15 -19.66 1.71
C HIS A 146 18.73 -19.25 3.13
N GLY A 147 19.67 -19.12 4.08
CA GLY A 147 19.36 -18.68 5.44
C GLY A 147 18.86 -17.24 5.51
N LEU A 148 19.55 -16.33 4.80
CA LEU A 148 19.14 -14.92 4.68
C LEU A 148 17.79 -14.77 4.00
N ARG A 149 17.49 -15.63 3.03
CA ARG A 149 16.18 -15.71 2.36
C ARG A 149 15.10 -16.19 3.32
N ALA A 150 15.35 -17.27 4.07
CA ALA A 150 14.39 -17.85 5.00
C ALA A 150 13.98 -16.88 6.11
N TRP A 151 14.94 -16.16 6.71
CA TRP A 151 14.67 -15.15 7.72
C TRP A 151 13.72 -14.05 7.22
N ARG A 152 13.99 -13.50 6.04
CA ARG A 152 13.16 -12.43 5.44
C ARG A 152 11.77 -12.93 5.06
N LEU A 153 11.68 -14.15 4.55
CA LEU A 153 10.39 -14.78 4.26
C LEU A 153 9.57 -15.06 5.52
N LEU A 154 10.22 -15.48 6.61
CA LEU A 154 9.56 -15.67 7.90
C LEU A 154 9.00 -14.33 8.40
N GLY A 155 9.81 -13.27 8.42
CA GLY A 155 9.37 -11.94 8.82
C GLY A 155 8.24 -11.40 7.94
N MET A 156 8.34 -11.59 6.62
CA MET A 156 7.27 -11.26 5.67
C MET A 156 5.98 -12.03 5.93
N ALA A 157 6.07 -13.34 6.21
CA ALA A 157 4.91 -14.18 6.51
C ALA A 157 4.23 -13.75 7.81
N VAL A 158 5.00 -13.43 8.85
CA VAL A 158 4.48 -12.87 10.10
C VAL A 158 3.76 -11.55 9.84
N LEU A 159 4.39 -10.59 9.16
CA LEU A 159 3.78 -9.31 8.83
C LEU A 159 2.51 -9.46 7.99
N PHE A 160 2.51 -10.40 7.03
CA PHE A 160 1.34 -10.71 6.21
C PHE A 160 0.17 -11.23 7.03
N ILE A 161 0.41 -12.20 7.91
CA ILE A 161 -0.61 -12.77 8.80
C ILE A 161 -1.17 -11.66 9.72
N MET A 162 -0.29 -10.83 10.29
CA MET A 162 -0.72 -9.67 11.08
C MET A 162 -1.57 -8.71 10.25
N LEU A 163 -1.22 -8.41 8.99
CA LEU A 163 -2.02 -7.54 8.13
C LEU A 163 -3.40 -8.14 7.83
N ILE A 164 -3.48 -9.44 7.50
CA ILE A 164 -4.76 -10.12 7.24
C ILE A 164 -5.67 -10.07 8.47
N ILE A 165 -5.12 -10.41 9.63
CA ILE A 165 -5.85 -10.33 10.91
C ILE A 165 -6.23 -8.89 11.22
N GLY A 166 -5.32 -7.95 10.95
CA GLY A 166 -5.51 -6.54 11.26
C GLY A 166 -6.58 -5.86 10.41
N LEU A 167 -6.85 -6.36 9.22
CA LEU A 167 -7.93 -5.84 8.39
C LEU A 167 -9.33 -6.27 8.87
N VAL A 168 -9.47 -7.22 9.80
CA VAL A 168 -10.79 -7.76 10.21
C VAL A 168 -11.79 -6.67 10.62
N PRO A 169 -11.42 -5.65 11.43
CA PRO A 169 -12.31 -4.52 11.74
C PRO A 169 -12.79 -3.73 10.52
N THR A 170 -12.01 -3.68 9.44
CA THR A 170 -12.31 -2.87 8.25
C THR A 170 -13.38 -3.50 7.36
N VAL A 171 -13.83 -4.71 7.68
CA VAL A 171 -14.88 -5.42 6.93
C VAL A 171 -16.25 -4.79 7.16
N SER A 172 -16.48 -4.16 8.32
CA SER A 172 -17.74 -3.51 8.63
C SER A 172 -18.01 -2.34 7.68
N TYR A 173 -19.25 -2.20 7.20
CA TYR A 173 -19.67 -1.09 6.35
C TYR A 173 -19.40 0.28 7.00
N ASP A 174 -19.68 0.38 8.31
CA ASP A 174 -19.48 1.62 9.07
C ASP A 174 -18.01 1.94 9.40
N TRP A 175 -17.04 1.19 8.88
CA TRP A 175 -15.63 1.44 9.14
C TRP A 175 -15.16 2.75 8.48
N GLY A 176 -14.86 3.76 9.31
CA GLY A 176 -14.31 5.03 8.83
C GLY A 176 -15.26 5.84 7.95
N ILE A 177 -16.57 5.55 7.96
CA ILE A 177 -17.55 6.41 7.30
C ILE A 177 -17.79 7.64 8.18
N ILE A 178 -17.84 8.83 7.58
CA ILE A 178 -18.15 10.06 8.33
C ILE A 178 -19.67 10.09 8.54
N TYR A 179 -20.12 9.58 9.69
CA TYR A 179 -21.45 9.89 10.22
C TYR A 179 -21.26 10.72 11.49
N SER A 180 -21.58 12.01 11.39
CA SER A 180 -21.78 12.86 12.57
C SER A 180 -23.29 13.01 12.74
N PRO A 181 -23.91 12.51 13.82
CA PRO A 181 -25.22 13.02 14.20
C PRO A 181 -25.11 14.55 14.39
N ASP A 182 -26.21 15.27 14.12
CA ASP A 182 -26.32 16.74 14.04
C ASP A 182 -25.17 17.44 14.78
N ALA A 183 -24.16 17.87 14.02
CA ALA A 183 -22.97 18.50 14.58
C ALA A 183 -23.42 19.73 15.36
N ASP A 184 -23.25 19.70 16.68
CA ASP A 184 -23.58 20.83 17.53
C ASP A 184 -22.63 21.97 17.18
N THR A 185 -23.16 22.95 16.44
CA THR A 185 -22.41 24.13 15.97
C THR A 185 -21.91 25.01 17.10
N SER A 186 -22.34 24.75 18.35
CA SER A 186 -21.83 25.42 19.55
C SER A 186 -20.51 24.82 20.08
N LEU A 187 -20.14 23.61 19.68
CA LEU A 187 -18.90 22.94 20.11
C LEU A 187 -17.77 23.16 19.09
N PRO A 188 -16.53 23.46 19.55
CA PRO A 188 -15.37 23.51 18.66
C PRO A 188 -15.16 22.18 17.92
N ASP A 189 -14.74 22.22 16.65
CA ASP A 189 -14.45 21.04 15.81
C ASP A 189 -13.60 19.97 16.52
N ALA A 190 -12.69 20.39 17.41
CA ALA A 190 -11.80 19.51 18.16
C ALA A 190 -12.51 18.59 19.19
N ILE A 191 -13.76 18.89 19.56
CA ILE A 191 -14.53 18.17 20.59
C ILE A 191 -15.75 17.46 19.97
N GLN A 192 -15.99 17.63 18.67
CA GLN A 192 -17.11 16.98 18.02
C GLN A 192 -16.91 15.46 17.93
N PRO A 193 -17.89 14.66 18.37
CA PRO A 193 -17.82 13.21 18.27
C PRO A 193 -17.90 12.78 16.81
N THR A 194 -16.97 11.95 16.38
CA THR A 194 -16.91 11.44 15.01
C THR A 194 -16.83 9.92 15.02
N ALA A 195 -17.25 9.29 13.92
CA ALA A 195 -17.06 7.85 13.72
C ALA A 195 -15.57 7.43 13.76
N TRP A 196 -14.66 8.32 13.37
CA TRP A 196 -13.21 8.10 13.41
C TRP A 196 -12.63 8.00 14.82
N GLY A 197 -13.30 8.59 15.81
CA GLY A 197 -12.92 8.50 17.22
C GLY A 197 -13.39 7.22 17.91
N ILE A 198 -14.27 6.43 17.28
CA ILE A 198 -14.81 5.20 17.86
C ILE A 198 -13.66 4.21 18.10
N PRO A 199 -13.62 3.50 19.24
CA PRO A 199 -12.63 2.44 19.47
C PRO A 199 -12.69 1.38 18.36
N ALA A 200 -11.58 1.11 17.69
CA ALA A 200 -11.52 0.17 16.58
C ALA A 200 -11.94 -1.25 16.97
N ILE A 201 -11.80 -1.61 18.26
CA ILE A 201 -12.20 -2.91 18.80
C ILE A 201 -13.71 -3.16 18.67
N CYS A 202 -14.53 -2.10 18.60
CA CYS A 202 -15.97 -2.24 18.43
C CYS A 202 -16.34 -2.93 17.11
N PHE A 203 -15.49 -2.82 16.09
CA PHE A 203 -15.69 -3.46 14.78
C PHE A 203 -15.07 -4.86 14.69
N TRP A 204 -14.42 -5.35 15.76
CA TRP A 204 -13.73 -6.64 15.73
C TRP A 204 -14.71 -7.81 15.61
N GLY A 205 -14.71 -8.50 14.46
CA GLY A 205 -15.57 -9.65 14.21
C GLY A 205 -17.07 -9.31 14.20
N LYS A 206 -17.41 -8.02 14.03
CA LYS A 206 -18.78 -7.51 13.97
C LYS A 206 -18.94 -6.67 12.71
N THR A 207 -20.05 -6.88 12.02
CA THR A 207 -20.47 -6.06 10.89
C THR A 207 -21.67 -5.22 11.31
N TYR A 208 -21.60 -3.92 11.07
CA TYR A 208 -22.69 -2.98 11.33
C TYR A 208 -23.30 -2.48 10.01
N HIS A 209 -24.54 -1.99 10.10
CA HIS A 209 -25.37 -1.52 8.97
C HIS A 209 -25.57 -2.57 7.85
N ASP A 210 -25.31 -2.24 6.59
CA ASP A 210 -25.47 -3.08 5.39
C ASP A 210 -24.54 -4.30 5.34
N GLY A 211 -23.87 -4.60 6.47
CA GLY A 211 -23.04 -5.76 6.67
C GLY A 211 -21.61 -5.50 6.23
N VAL A 212 -21.27 -5.96 5.04
CA VAL A 212 -19.88 -6.00 4.55
C VAL A 212 -19.60 -4.79 3.67
N ASN A 213 -18.52 -4.08 3.96
CA ASN A 213 -18.00 -3.03 3.10
C ASN A 213 -17.59 -3.63 1.73
N ASN A 214 -18.18 -3.12 0.64
CA ASN A 214 -17.92 -3.60 -0.72
C ASN A 214 -16.45 -3.45 -1.16
N ASP A 215 -15.73 -2.47 -0.61
CA ASP A 215 -14.33 -2.22 -0.96
C ASP A 215 -13.37 -3.16 -0.23
N ALA A 216 -13.78 -3.70 0.93
CA ALA A 216 -12.93 -4.54 1.74
C ALA A 216 -12.52 -5.83 0.98
N PRO A 217 -13.44 -6.69 0.48
CA PRO A 217 -13.08 -7.93 -0.20
C PRO A 217 -12.08 -7.75 -1.35
N ILE A 218 -12.24 -6.66 -2.12
CA ILE A 218 -11.34 -6.33 -3.23
C ILE A 218 -9.95 -5.99 -2.70
N GLY A 219 -9.86 -5.20 -1.63
CA GLY A 219 -8.60 -4.89 -0.94
C GLY A 219 -7.87 -6.12 -0.42
N TYR A 220 -8.59 -7.04 0.23
CA TYR A 220 -8.04 -8.32 0.70
C TYR A 220 -7.52 -9.17 -0.46
N LEU A 221 -8.32 -9.30 -1.52
CA LEU A 221 -7.95 -10.09 -2.69
C LEU A 221 -6.70 -9.52 -3.37
N ILE A 222 -6.61 -8.20 -3.52
CA ILE A 222 -5.41 -7.53 -4.04
C ILE A 222 -4.21 -7.77 -3.14
N LEU A 223 -4.36 -7.67 -1.80
CA LEU A 223 -3.28 -7.91 -0.85
C LEU A 223 -2.76 -9.34 -0.97
N VAL A 224 -3.66 -10.33 -0.89
CA VAL A 224 -3.34 -11.76 -0.96
C VAL A 224 -2.68 -12.10 -2.30
N LEU A 225 -3.27 -11.68 -3.42
CA LEU A 225 -2.70 -11.94 -4.74
C LEU A 225 -1.33 -11.27 -4.91
N SER A 226 -1.15 -10.04 -4.45
CA SER A 226 0.13 -9.32 -4.49
C SER A 226 1.21 -10.06 -3.70
N TYR A 227 0.89 -10.50 -2.48
CA TYR A 227 1.81 -11.24 -1.62
C TYR A 227 2.17 -12.61 -2.20
N VAL A 228 1.17 -13.39 -2.61
CA VAL A 228 1.38 -14.73 -3.17
C VAL A 228 2.20 -14.64 -4.46
N TRP A 229 1.88 -13.70 -5.34
CA TRP A 229 2.61 -13.47 -6.58
C TRP A 229 4.07 -13.10 -6.30
N LYS A 230 4.31 -12.05 -5.51
CA LYS A 230 5.66 -11.52 -5.26
C LYS A 230 6.52 -12.47 -4.42
N ALA A 231 5.95 -13.15 -3.43
CA ALA A 231 6.66 -14.16 -2.64
C ALA A 231 6.94 -15.42 -3.48
N GLY A 232 5.98 -15.84 -4.31
CA GLY A 232 6.14 -16.97 -5.25
C GLY A 232 7.28 -16.74 -6.25
N ASP A 233 7.44 -15.50 -6.72
CA ASP A 233 8.52 -15.11 -7.65
C ASP A 233 9.93 -15.18 -7.03
N LEU A 234 10.06 -15.26 -5.71
CA LEU A 234 11.33 -15.45 -5.03
C LEU A 234 11.82 -16.91 -5.13
N PHE A 235 10.91 -17.86 -5.32
CA PHE A 235 11.23 -19.28 -5.39
C PHE A 235 11.32 -19.76 -6.84
N LEU A 236 12.34 -20.59 -7.12
CA LEU A 236 12.55 -21.16 -8.45
C LEU A 236 11.41 -22.10 -8.86
N TRP A 237 10.90 -22.91 -7.94
CA TRP A 237 9.91 -23.96 -8.24
C TRP A 237 8.52 -23.41 -8.62
N PRO A 238 7.88 -22.50 -7.85
CA PRO A 238 6.62 -21.88 -8.27
C PRO A 238 6.75 -21.10 -9.57
N ARG A 239 7.89 -20.42 -9.78
CA ARG A 239 8.17 -19.71 -11.04
C ARG A 239 8.27 -20.66 -12.22
N GLN A 240 8.96 -21.79 -12.06
CA GLN A 240 9.04 -22.83 -13.10
C GLN A 240 7.67 -23.42 -13.42
N LEU A 241 6.85 -23.68 -12.40
CA LEU A 241 5.47 -24.14 -12.61
C LEU A 241 4.60 -23.11 -13.31
N TYR A 242 4.66 -21.84 -12.91
CA TYR A 242 3.94 -20.76 -13.60
C TYR A 242 4.40 -20.63 -15.06
N GLN A 243 5.72 -20.66 -15.28
CA GLN A 243 6.32 -20.59 -16.60
C GLN A 243 5.89 -21.77 -17.49
N GLN A 244 5.97 -22.99 -16.98
CA GLN A 244 5.67 -24.20 -17.75
C GLN A 244 4.18 -24.49 -17.88
N GLY A 245 3.40 -24.26 -16.83
CA GLY A 245 1.98 -24.62 -16.73
C GLY A 245 1.01 -23.55 -17.21
N ILE A 246 1.38 -22.26 -17.10
CA ILE A 246 0.47 -21.15 -17.47
C ILE A 246 1.05 -20.33 -18.62
N ARG A 247 2.26 -19.80 -18.47
CA ARG A 247 2.81 -18.83 -19.43
C ARG A 247 3.14 -19.44 -20.79
N ARG A 248 3.91 -20.54 -20.82
CA ARG A 248 4.29 -21.22 -22.07
C ARG A 248 3.11 -21.75 -22.90
N PRO A 249 2.12 -22.45 -22.33
CA PRO A 249 0.99 -22.94 -23.13
C PRO A 249 0.17 -21.78 -23.69
N LEU A 250 0.05 -20.68 -22.93
CA LEU A 250 -0.64 -19.48 -23.37
C LEU A 250 0.12 -18.75 -24.51
N GLU A 251 1.43 -18.52 -24.36
CA GLU A 251 2.28 -17.98 -25.43
C GLU A 251 2.25 -18.86 -26.70
N THR A 252 2.31 -20.18 -26.52
CA THR A 252 2.25 -21.14 -27.64
C THR A 252 0.90 -21.12 -28.33
N SER A 253 -0.19 -21.01 -27.57
CA SER A 253 -1.55 -20.93 -28.12
C SER A 253 -1.74 -19.65 -28.93
N MET A 254 -1.26 -18.51 -28.43
CA MET A 254 -1.37 -17.22 -29.11
C MET A 254 -0.51 -17.14 -30.37
N THR A 255 0.73 -17.61 -30.30
CA THR A 255 1.62 -17.70 -31.47
C THR A 255 1.10 -18.69 -32.51
N SER A 256 0.51 -19.80 -32.08
CA SER A 256 -0.20 -20.74 -32.95
C SER A 256 -1.38 -20.06 -33.65
N LEU A 257 -2.24 -19.34 -32.92
CA LEU A 257 -3.38 -18.62 -33.49
C LEU A 257 -2.94 -17.58 -34.55
N LEU A 258 -1.91 -16.79 -34.25
CA LEU A 258 -1.32 -15.81 -35.17
C LEU A 258 -0.70 -16.48 -36.41
N SER A 259 0.05 -17.57 -36.22
CA SER A 259 0.72 -18.26 -37.32
C SER A 259 -0.27 -19.00 -38.23
N VAL A 260 -1.33 -19.59 -37.69
CA VAL A 260 -2.38 -20.29 -38.45
C VAL A 260 -3.17 -19.29 -39.29
N THR A 261 -3.57 -18.15 -38.72
CA THR A 261 -4.29 -17.11 -39.47
C THR A 261 -3.41 -16.48 -40.54
N ALA A 262 -2.13 -16.24 -40.26
CA ALA A 262 -1.16 -15.75 -41.25
C ALA A 262 -0.93 -16.73 -42.41
N LYS A 263 -0.69 -18.02 -42.12
CA LYS A 263 -0.50 -19.07 -43.13
C LYS A 263 -1.74 -19.25 -44.02
N LYS A 264 -2.94 -19.22 -43.43
CA LYS A 264 -4.20 -19.32 -44.20
C LYS A 264 -4.42 -18.12 -45.12
N TYR A 265 -4.05 -16.92 -44.68
CA TYR A 265 -4.08 -15.74 -45.54
C TYR A 265 -3.08 -15.86 -46.71
N LEU A 266 -1.83 -16.22 -46.44
CA LEU A 266 -0.80 -16.40 -47.47
C LEU A 266 -1.20 -17.43 -48.53
N ARG A 267 -1.87 -18.52 -48.12
CA ARG A 267 -2.31 -19.59 -49.03
C ARG A 267 -3.56 -19.24 -49.82
N SER A 268 -4.55 -18.61 -49.19
CA SER A 268 -5.88 -18.39 -49.82
C SER A 268 -6.03 -17.01 -50.47
N ARG A 269 -5.18 -16.03 -50.14
CA ARG A 269 -5.28 -14.59 -50.50
C ARG A 269 -6.68 -13.97 -50.28
N ARG A 270 -7.53 -14.57 -49.45
CA ARG A 270 -8.91 -14.13 -49.21
C ARG A 270 -8.95 -13.02 -48.15
N THR A 271 -9.70 -11.97 -48.42
CA THR A 271 -9.86 -10.79 -47.53
C THR A 271 -10.41 -11.15 -46.14
N ARG A 272 -11.22 -12.22 -46.03
CA ARG A 272 -11.69 -12.74 -44.74
C ARG A 272 -10.55 -13.17 -43.82
N TRP A 273 -9.55 -13.89 -44.34
CA TRP A 273 -8.39 -14.33 -43.55
C TRP A 273 -7.48 -13.16 -43.13
N LEU A 274 -7.41 -12.10 -43.95
CA LEU A 274 -6.72 -10.86 -43.57
C LEU A 274 -7.38 -10.18 -42.37
N TRP A 275 -8.72 -10.09 -42.37
CA TRP A 275 -9.47 -9.55 -41.23
C TRP A 275 -9.31 -10.41 -39.98
N CYS A 276 -9.40 -11.74 -40.09
CA CYS A 276 -9.15 -12.64 -38.96
C CYS A 276 -7.73 -12.49 -38.39
N PHE A 277 -6.71 -12.34 -39.25
CA PHE A 277 -5.34 -12.09 -38.83
C PHE A 277 -5.20 -10.74 -38.12
N ARG A 278 -5.80 -9.67 -38.64
CA ARG A 278 -5.79 -8.34 -38.01
C ARG A 278 -6.46 -8.34 -36.64
N VAL A 279 -7.64 -8.97 -36.51
CA VAL A 279 -8.33 -9.11 -35.22
C VAL A 279 -7.48 -9.92 -34.25
N SER A 280 -6.91 -11.05 -34.70
CA SER A 280 -6.03 -11.88 -33.88
C SER A 280 -4.81 -11.09 -33.39
N MET A 281 -4.23 -10.24 -34.24
CA MET A 281 -3.11 -9.36 -33.89
C MET A 281 -3.52 -8.31 -32.86
N ILE A 282 -4.66 -7.64 -33.06
CA ILE A 282 -5.19 -6.61 -32.17
C ILE A 282 -5.51 -7.18 -30.78
N THR A 283 -5.92 -8.44 -30.68
CA THR A 283 -6.21 -9.06 -29.38
C THR A 283 -4.96 -9.69 -28.75
N CYS A 284 -4.15 -10.41 -29.53
CA CYS A 284 -3.02 -11.17 -28.99
C CYS A 284 -1.84 -10.28 -28.56
N ILE A 285 -1.52 -9.24 -29.34
CA ILE A 285 -0.35 -8.40 -29.04
C ILE A 285 -0.53 -7.63 -27.72
N PRO A 286 -1.65 -6.91 -27.46
CA PRO A 286 -1.85 -6.23 -26.19
C PRO A 286 -1.89 -7.18 -25.01
N PHE A 287 -2.44 -8.39 -25.18
CA PHE A 287 -2.48 -9.37 -24.09
C PHE A 287 -1.09 -9.93 -23.75
N LEU A 288 -0.26 -10.23 -24.76
CA LEU A 288 1.14 -10.60 -24.53
C LEU A 288 1.91 -9.46 -23.87
N ALA A 289 1.73 -8.23 -24.36
CA ALA A 289 2.34 -7.04 -23.76
C ALA A 289 1.90 -6.84 -22.31
N PHE A 290 0.62 -7.04 -22.00
CA PHE A 290 0.10 -6.99 -20.63
C PHE A 290 0.75 -8.05 -19.74
N MET A 291 0.84 -9.30 -20.20
CA MET A 291 1.51 -10.38 -19.47
C MET A 291 3.00 -10.10 -19.23
N GLU A 292 3.71 -9.54 -20.22
CA GLU A 292 5.12 -9.14 -20.06
C GLU A 292 5.28 -7.96 -19.11
N VAL A 293 4.39 -6.96 -19.17
CA VAL A 293 4.36 -5.83 -18.22
C VAL A 293 4.11 -6.34 -16.82
N MET A 294 3.12 -7.20 -16.59
CA MET A 294 2.82 -7.76 -15.27
C MET A 294 3.96 -8.61 -14.69
N ALA A 295 4.76 -9.25 -15.56
CA ALA A 295 5.95 -9.98 -15.17
C ALA A 295 7.21 -9.10 -15.01
N SER A 296 7.14 -7.81 -15.37
CA SER A 296 8.28 -6.89 -15.30
C SER A 296 8.55 -6.43 -13.88
N PHE A 297 9.83 -6.18 -13.59
CA PHE A 297 10.23 -5.54 -12.33
C PHE A 297 9.57 -4.16 -12.18
N ALA A 298 9.41 -3.43 -13.30
CA ALA A 298 8.72 -2.14 -13.35
C ALA A 298 7.28 -2.21 -12.83
N ALA A 299 6.48 -3.23 -13.18
CA ALA A 299 5.12 -3.34 -12.68
C ALA A 299 5.07 -3.52 -11.16
N SER A 300 6.02 -4.26 -10.58
CA SER A 300 6.12 -4.42 -9.13
C SER A 300 6.40 -3.09 -8.42
N LEU A 301 7.20 -2.21 -9.03
CA LEU A 301 7.47 -0.85 -8.55
C LEU A 301 6.27 0.08 -8.73
N TRP A 302 5.58 0.01 -9.87
CA TRP A 302 4.38 0.82 -10.13
C TRP A 302 3.24 0.49 -9.19
N LEU A 303 3.03 -0.80 -8.86
CA LEU A 303 2.05 -1.20 -7.85
C LEU A 303 2.39 -0.63 -6.46
N SER A 304 3.67 -0.64 -6.07
CA SER A 304 4.11 -0.03 -4.82
C SER A 304 3.98 1.50 -4.85
N ALA A 305 4.24 2.15 -5.99
CA ALA A 305 4.08 3.59 -6.18
C ALA A 305 2.60 4.02 -6.12
N LEU A 306 1.68 3.22 -6.68
CA LEU A 306 0.24 3.50 -6.64
C LEU A 306 -0.30 3.50 -5.21
N GLY A 307 0.14 2.58 -4.36
CA GLY A 307 -0.31 2.60 -2.97
C GLY A 307 0.36 3.67 -2.12
N LEU A 308 1.60 4.07 -2.43
CA LEU A 308 2.21 5.29 -1.90
C LEU A 308 1.39 6.55 -2.27
N ALA A 309 0.95 6.67 -3.52
CA ALA A 309 0.11 7.78 -3.98
C ALA A 309 -1.28 7.76 -3.32
N ARG A 310 -1.85 6.58 -3.07
CA ARG A 310 -3.11 6.43 -2.32
C ARG A 310 -2.96 6.94 -0.88
N TRP A 311 -1.85 6.65 -0.22
CA TRP A 311 -1.55 7.19 1.11
C TRP A 311 -1.41 8.71 1.11
N GLU A 312 -0.75 9.29 0.12
CA GLU A 312 -0.65 10.76 0.00
C GLU A 312 -2.02 11.42 -0.18
N ARG A 313 -2.90 10.79 -0.95
CA ARG A 313 -4.29 11.23 -1.06
C ARG A 313 -5.05 11.13 0.27
N TYR A 314 -4.84 10.06 1.04
CA TYR A 314 -5.42 9.90 2.39
C TYR A 314 -4.92 10.99 3.35
N ARG A 315 -3.61 11.26 3.37
CA ARG A 315 -3.00 12.34 4.14
C ARG A 315 -3.59 13.70 3.78
N ASN A 316 -3.78 13.98 2.50
CA ASN A 316 -4.33 15.27 2.05
C ASN A 316 -5.82 15.42 2.38
N MET A 317 -6.61 14.34 2.36
CA MET A 317 -8.00 14.40 2.78
C MET A 317 -8.14 14.69 4.28
N HIS A 318 -7.33 14.06 5.14
CA HIS A 318 -7.45 14.22 6.59
C HIS A 318 -6.59 15.35 7.19
N GLY A 319 -5.51 15.75 6.52
CA GLY A 319 -4.71 16.92 6.91
C GLY A 319 -5.44 18.24 6.71
N TYR A 320 -6.42 18.28 5.80
CA TYR A 320 -7.24 19.46 5.53
C TYR A 320 -8.21 19.79 6.67
N ASP A 321 -8.75 18.77 7.36
CA ASP A 321 -9.63 18.96 8.51
C ASP A 321 -8.86 19.42 9.75
N GLN A 322 -7.68 18.87 10.01
CA GLN A 322 -6.83 19.33 11.12
C GLN A 322 -6.32 20.76 10.92
N THR A 323 -5.93 21.15 9.69
CA THR A 323 -5.45 22.52 9.44
C THR A 323 -6.57 23.56 9.57
N LYS A 324 -7.79 23.26 9.11
CA LYS A 324 -8.94 24.14 9.36
C LYS A 324 -9.29 24.25 10.85
N ALA A 325 -9.30 23.13 11.58
CA ALA A 325 -9.57 23.13 13.02
C ALA A 325 -8.51 23.96 13.80
N THR A 326 -7.24 23.85 13.43
CA THR A 326 -6.13 24.59 14.07
C THR A 326 -6.12 26.07 13.67
N GLN A 327 -6.46 26.39 12.42
CA GLN A 327 -6.51 27.76 11.93
C GLN A 327 -7.72 28.53 12.48
N ASN A 328 -8.86 27.85 12.66
CA ASN A 328 -10.04 28.40 13.32
C ASN A 328 -9.80 28.65 14.82
N THR A 329 -9.08 27.77 15.52
CA THR A 329 -8.69 28.01 16.93
C THR A 329 -7.66 29.13 17.08
N LEU A 330 -6.73 29.30 16.14
CA LEU A 330 -5.77 30.41 16.15
C LEU A 330 -6.41 31.76 15.78
N LEU A 331 -7.44 31.76 14.93
CA LEU A 331 -8.25 32.94 14.62
C LEU A 331 -9.15 33.31 15.81
N ASP A 332 -9.81 32.33 16.44
CA ASP A 332 -10.66 32.50 17.62
C ASP A 332 -9.87 33.00 18.85
N ASN A 333 -8.66 32.49 19.08
CA ASN A 333 -7.81 33.00 20.17
C ASN A 333 -7.28 34.42 19.89
N ARG A 334 -7.05 34.80 18.62
CA ARG A 334 -6.66 36.17 18.27
C ARG A 334 -7.83 37.15 18.37
N THR A 335 -9.05 36.77 17.97
CA THR A 335 -10.24 37.60 18.13
C THR A 335 -10.64 37.74 19.60
N LYS A 336 -10.58 36.66 20.39
CA LYS A 336 -10.81 36.72 21.84
C LYS A 336 -9.79 37.63 22.53
N SER A 337 -8.50 37.51 22.21
CA SER A 337 -7.47 38.41 22.76
C SER A 337 -7.67 39.88 22.36
N ALA A 338 -8.13 40.16 21.13
CA ALA A 338 -8.40 41.52 20.67
C ALA A 338 -9.65 42.12 21.34
N ILE A 339 -10.70 41.31 21.54
CA ILE A 339 -11.94 41.71 22.21
C ILE A 339 -11.71 41.93 23.71
N THR A 340 -10.93 41.08 24.38
CA THR A 340 -10.55 41.28 25.79
C THR A 340 -9.68 42.54 25.99
N TYR A 341 -8.79 42.85 25.03
CA TYR A 341 -7.98 44.07 25.06
C TYR A 341 -8.82 45.34 24.81
N LEU A 342 -9.83 45.27 23.94
CA LEU A 342 -10.78 46.37 23.70
C LEU A 342 -11.74 46.58 24.87
N LEU A 343 -12.25 45.51 25.48
CA LEU A 343 -13.12 45.58 26.66
C LEU A 343 -12.38 46.15 27.89
N ASN A 344 -11.13 45.74 28.15
CA ASN A 344 -10.33 46.30 29.24
C ASN A 344 -10.00 47.80 29.03
N ARG A 345 -9.96 48.30 27.79
CA ARG A 345 -9.80 49.75 27.53
C ARG A 345 -11.10 50.55 27.70
N LEU A 346 -12.25 49.92 27.51
CA LEU A 346 -13.57 50.55 27.71
C LEU A 346 -13.94 50.65 29.20
N THR A 347 -13.48 49.73 30.04
CA THR A 347 -13.71 49.77 31.50
C THR A 347 -12.83 50.77 32.24
N ILE A 348 -11.86 51.42 31.57
CA ILE A 348 -11.02 52.50 32.15
C ILE A 348 -11.56 53.90 31.76
N MET A 349 -12.67 53.96 31.01
CA MET A 349 -13.29 55.22 30.56
C MET A 349 -14.76 55.36 31.00
N ILE A 350 -15.11 54.73 32.11
CA ILE A 350 -16.28 55.00 32.97
C ILE A 350 -15.74 54.95 34.40
#